data_AF-A0AAE0AMI7-F1
#
_entry.id   AF-A0AAE0AMI7-F1
#
_cell.length_a   1.000
_cell.length_b   1.000
_cell.length_c   1.000
_cell.angle_alpha   90.00
_cell.angle_beta   90.00
_cell.angle_gamma   90.00
#
_symmetry.space_group_name_H-M   'P 1'
#
loop_
_entity.id
_entity.type
_entity.pdbx_description
1 polymer ?
#
loop_
_entity_poly.entity_id
_entity_poly.type
_entity_poly.pdbx_seq_one_letter_code
_entity_poly.pdbx_strand_id
1 'polypeptide(L)'
;MAAVLTKEILGCSSIFDQQRSSSFLSAFSASASSKVLLVPNLQRRWSKSSCSTGGRVVAAISEDLVKAMPGSGGDQRPVKFKVRGVLTVRKNIKEDFKETLVNQLDAFTDKIGRNVVLQLVSTEVDPKTKAPKRSNEAVLKDWSKKSNVKAERVHYTVDFSVDSSFGIPGAITVTNKHQKEFFLETITVEGFACGPLHFPCNSWVQSKKDHPAKRIFFSNEPYLPHETPAGLKALREKELKELRGDGKGERKLSDRIYDFDVYNDLGNPDKGVDLSRPHLGGEKIPYPRRCRTGRLPMDTDMHAESRVEKPLPMYVPRDEQFEESKQNTFSTGRLKAVLHNLIPSLKASFSADNREFNGFSDIDSLYSEGLLLKLGFQDEIWKKLPLPKVVSRIQESSQGILKYDIPKILTKDKFAWLRDDEFARQALAGVNPVSIERLQVFHLLANLILKSTVHRSLL
;
A
#
# COMPACT_ATOMS: atom_id res chain seq x y z
N MET A 1 -32.41 10.59 -61.62
CA MET A 1 -33.28 11.40 -60.75
C MET A 1 -32.60 11.48 -59.39
N ALA A 2 -31.60 12.34 -59.14
CA ALA A 2 -31.55 13.81 -59.20
C ALA A 2 -32.49 14.51 -58.19
N ALA A 3 -31.86 15.32 -57.32
CA ALA A 3 -32.38 16.31 -56.36
C ALA A 3 -33.09 15.74 -55.12
N VAL A 4 -32.86 16.20 -53.88
CA VAL A 4 -32.77 17.59 -53.36
C VAL A 4 -31.82 17.58 -52.13
N LEU A 5 -30.67 18.27 -52.14
CA LEU A 5 -30.38 19.68 -51.81
C LEU A 5 -30.53 20.07 -50.32
N THR A 6 -29.36 20.28 -49.72
CA THR A 6 -29.04 20.96 -48.45
C THR A 6 -29.17 22.49 -48.55
N LYS A 7 -29.53 23.15 -47.44
CA LYS A 7 -29.23 24.54 -47.00
C LYS A 7 -29.45 24.56 -45.47
N GLU A 8 -28.44 24.78 -44.62
CA GLU A 8 -28.01 26.10 -44.08
C GLU A 8 -29.17 26.88 -43.42
N ILE A 9 -29.10 27.54 -42.26
CA ILE A 9 -28.03 28.04 -41.37
C ILE A 9 -28.75 28.73 -40.15
N LEU A 10 -28.05 28.88 -39.01
CA LEU A 10 -28.25 29.87 -37.92
C LEU A 10 -29.60 29.94 -37.17
N GLY A 11 -29.52 29.76 -35.85
CA GLY A 11 -30.59 30.08 -34.90
C GLY A 11 -30.08 30.16 -33.47
N CYS A 12 -29.27 31.18 -33.19
CA CYS A 12 -28.95 31.63 -31.85
C CYS A 12 -30.17 32.37 -31.29
N SER A 13 -30.74 31.92 -30.17
CA SER A 13 -31.82 32.63 -29.48
C SER A 13 -31.37 32.96 -28.06
N SER A 14 -30.87 34.17 -27.93
CA SER A 14 -30.72 34.93 -26.70
C SER A 14 -32.08 35.12 -26.01
N ILE A 15 -32.16 34.83 -24.71
CA ILE A 15 -33.18 35.38 -23.82
C ILE A 15 -32.45 35.92 -22.59
N PHE A 16 -32.23 37.23 -22.58
CA PHE A 16 -32.43 38.16 -21.46
C PHE A 16 -31.65 39.43 -21.77
N ASP A 17 -32.31 40.33 -22.49
CA ASP A 17 -31.99 41.75 -22.44
C ASP A 17 -33.15 42.42 -21.69
N GLN A 18 -32.88 42.89 -20.48
CA GLN A 18 -33.66 43.98 -19.90
C GLN A 18 -32.71 44.92 -19.19
N GLN A 19 -32.51 46.04 -19.87
CA GLN A 19 -31.77 47.22 -19.47
C GLN A 19 -32.19 47.72 -18.08
N ARG A 20 -31.20 48.03 -17.24
CA ARG A 20 -31.18 49.31 -16.51
C ARG A 20 -29.77 49.87 -16.50
N SER A 21 -29.59 50.87 -17.34
CA SER A 21 -28.50 51.82 -17.31
C SER A 21 -28.58 52.71 -16.07
N SER A 22 -27.48 52.86 -15.34
CA SER A 22 -27.03 54.18 -14.91
C SER A 22 -25.51 54.18 -14.76
N SER A 23 -24.89 54.93 -15.65
CA SER A 23 -23.51 55.36 -15.65
C SER A 23 -23.23 56.27 -14.45
N PHE A 24 -22.20 55.94 -13.66
CA PHE A 24 -21.36 56.93 -12.98
C PHE A 24 -19.90 56.54 -13.19
N LEU A 25 -19.23 57.30 -14.06
CA LEU A 25 -17.79 57.30 -14.20
C LEU A 25 -17.16 58.29 -13.22
N SER A 26 -15.92 57.95 -12.86
CA SER A 26 -14.85 58.83 -12.36
C SER A 26 -14.97 59.36 -10.93
N ALA A 27 -14.11 58.85 -10.05
CA ALA A 27 -12.88 59.54 -9.64
C ALA A 27 -12.23 58.76 -8.49
N PHE A 28 -10.98 58.35 -8.65
CA PHE A 28 -9.90 58.61 -7.69
C PHE A 28 -8.62 57.97 -8.23
N SER A 29 -7.82 58.82 -8.88
CA SER A 29 -6.38 58.60 -8.98
C SER A 29 -5.78 58.82 -7.60
N ALA A 30 -5.13 57.81 -7.04
CA ALA A 30 -4.16 58.01 -5.98
C ALA A 30 -3.02 57.01 -6.19
N SER A 31 -1.86 57.57 -6.49
CA SER A 31 -0.57 56.90 -6.45
C SER A 31 -0.35 56.22 -5.10
N ALA A 32 -0.07 54.92 -5.10
CA ALA A 32 0.53 54.25 -3.95
C ALA A 32 1.56 53.22 -4.45
N SER A 33 2.80 53.70 -4.43
CA SER A 33 4.08 53.00 -4.43
C SER A 33 4.03 51.49 -4.16
N SER A 34 4.67 50.74 -5.06
CA SER A 34 5.05 49.35 -4.90
C SER A 34 5.77 49.13 -3.56
N LYS A 35 5.12 48.41 -2.65
CA LYS A 35 5.81 47.71 -1.56
C LYS A 35 5.64 46.22 -1.78
N VAL A 36 6.71 45.61 -2.30
CA VAL A 36 6.98 44.18 -2.20
C VAL A 36 6.94 43.82 -0.72
N LEU A 37 5.85 43.19 -0.27
CA LEU A 37 5.80 42.51 1.01
C LEU A 37 6.41 41.13 0.82
N LEU A 38 7.71 41.06 1.08
CA LEU A 38 8.42 39.82 1.36
C LEU A 38 7.69 39.09 2.49
N VAL A 39 7.07 37.96 2.18
CA VAL A 39 6.58 37.01 3.18
C VAL A 39 7.80 36.44 3.91
N PRO A 40 7.93 36.60 5.23
CA PRO A 40 9.04 36.00 5.96
C PRO A 40 8.87 34.47 5.95
N ASN A 41 9.96 33.79 5.59
CA ASN A 41 10.16 32.37 5.86
C ASN A 41 9.82 32.07 7.33
N LEU A 42 8.73 31.35 7.57
CA LEU A 42 8.50 30.68 8.85
C LEU A 42 9.43 29.46 8.93
N GLN A 43 10.72 29.74 9.15
CA GLN A 43 11.63 28.77 9.75
C GLN A 43 11.10 28.46 11.16
N ARG A 44 10.51 27.29 11.31
CA ARG A 44 10.05 26.76 12.59
C ARG A 44 11.31 26.44 13.43
N ARG A 45 11.74 27.45 14.19
CA ARG A 45 12.84 27.38 15.16
C ARG A 45 12.43 26.40 16.26
N TRP A 46 13.16 25.28 16.38
CA TRP A 46 13.07 24.40 17.54
C TRP A 46 13.57 25.14 18.78
N SER A 47 12.65 25.50 19.66
CA SER A 47 12.97 25.91 21.02
C SER A 47 13.20 24.67 21.86
N LYS A 48 14.42 24.56 22.40
CA LYS A 48 14.81 23.62 23.44
C LYS A 48 13.93 23.86 24.67
N SER A 49 13.09 22.89 25.04
CA SER A 49 12.48 22.83 26.36
C SER A 49 13.15 21.72 27.17
N SER A 50 13.39 22.04 28.43
CA SER A 50 14.14 21.33 29.45
C SER A 50 13.83 19.84 29.60
N CYS A 51 14.92 19.08 29.78
CA CYS A 51 14.96 17.72 30.29
C CYS A 51 14.27 17.64 31.66
N SER A 52 13.17 16.88 31.76
CA SER A 52 12.73 16.30 33.03
C SER A 52 12.98 14.80 32.98
N THR A 53 13.89 14.39 33.84
CA THR A 53 14.31 13.03 34.20
C THR A 53 13.15 12.03 34.34
N GLY A 54 13.27 10.88 33.67
CA GLY A 54 12.42 9.72 33.89
C GLY A 54 12.90 8.48 33.13
N GLY A 55 13.63 7.59 33.81
CA GLY A 55 13.75 6.18 33.41
C GLY A 55 14.82 5.81 32.37
N ARG A 56 16.07 6.20 32.58
CA ARG A 56 17.22 5.55 31.91
C ARG A 56 17.34 4.13 32.46
N VAL A 57 16.96 3.12 31.70
CA VAL A 57 17.29 1.72 32.04
C VAL A 57 18.78 1.54 31.75
N VAL A 58 19.58 1.85 32.76
CA VAL A 58 20.99 1.48 32.81
C VAL A 58 21.02 -0.04 32.96
N ALA A 59 21.52 -0.74 31.95
CA ALA A 59 21.89 -2.14 32.10
C ALA A 59 22.94 -2.20 33.23
N ALA A 60 22.58 -2.88 34.32
CA ALA A 60 23.51 -3.17 35.39
C ALA A 60 24.71 -3.92 34.80
N ILE A 61 25.88 -3.29 34.90
CA ILE A 61 27.17 -3.89 34.61
C ILE A 61 27.37 -4.97 35.69
N SER A 62 27.28 -6.23 35.29
CA SER A 62 27.92 -7.32 36.03
C SER A 62 29.36 -7.34 35.54
N GLU A 63 30.22 -6.57 36.21
CA GLU A 63 31.61 -6.96 36.34
C GLU A 63 31.60 -8.19 37.23
N ASP A 64 31.74 -9.38 36.66
CA ASP A 64 32.46 -10.46 37.32
C ASP A 64 32.76 -11.66 36.40
N LEU A 65 34.03 -12.06 36.49
CA LEU A 65 34.61 -13.37 36.23
C LEU A 65 34.84 -13.85 34.78
N VAL A 66 35.93 -13.36 34.17
CA VAL A 66 36.76 -14.20 33.29
C VAL A 66 37.50 -15.21 34.18
N LYS A 67 36.91 -16.40 34.37
CA LYS A 67 37.60 -17.51 35.02
C LYS A 67 38.43 -18.27 33.98
N ALA A 68 39.71 -17.93 33.87
CA ALA A 68 40.69 -18.73 33.13
C ALA A 68 41.04 -19.99 33.95
N MET A 69 40.90 -21.18 33.36
CA MET A 69 41.52 -22.41 33.88
C MET A 69 42.82 -22.67 33.11
N PRO A 70 43.93 -23.08 33.77
CA PRO A 70 45.13 -23.47 33.08
C PRO A 70 44.97 -24.92 32.57
N GLY A 71 44.79 -25.07 31.26
CA GLY A 71 44.83 -26.34 30.55
C GLY A 71 46.05 -26.38 29.65
N SER A 72 47.06 -27.14 30.04
CA SER A 72 48.21 -27.52 29.23
C SER A 72 47.79 -28.41 28.05
N GLY A 73 48.36 -28.17 26.87
CA GLY A 73 48.46 -29.17 25.79
C GLY A 73 47.54 -28.97 24.58
N GLY A 74 48.12 -28.43 23.51
CA GLY A 74 47.92 -28.81 22.09
C GLY A 74 46.51 -29.13 21.58
N ASP A 75 45.76 -28.10 21.19
CA ASP A 75 45.07 -27.96 19.89
C ASP A 75 44.39 -26.58 19.91
N GLN A 76 44.70 -25.66 18.99
CA GLN A 76 44.09 -24.32 19.00
C GLN A 76 42.62 -24.41 18.56
N ARG A 77 41.75 -24.84 19.46
CA ARG A 77 40.31 -24.72 19.30
C ARG A 77 39.95 -23.24 19.46
N PRO A 78 39.29 -22.63 18.48
CA PRO A 78 38.93 -21.22 18.57
C PRO A 78 38.05 -20.96 19.80
N VAL A 79 38.35 -19.87 20.50
CA VAL A 79 37.64 -19.46 21.72
C VAL A 79 36.25 -18.99 21.32
N LYS A 80 35.22 -19.59 21.90
CA LYS A 80 33.82 -19.20 21.66
C LYS A 80 33.42 -18.10 22.63
N PHE A 81 32.82 -17.02 22.12
CA PHE A 81 32.21 -15.98 22.92
C PHE A 81 30.69 -15.95 22.70
N LYS A 82 29.98 -15.37 23.67
CA LYS A 82 28.51 -15.24 23.64
C LYS A 82 28.13 -13.82 23.25
N VAL A 83 27.21 -13.70 22.31
CA VAL A 83 26.70 -12.44 21.78
C VAL A 83 25.20 -12.40 21.97
N ARG A 84 24.64 -11.26 22.35
CA ARG A 84 23.20 -11.12 22.64
C ARG A 84 22.51 -10.42 21.47
N GLY A 85 21.44 -11.02 20.99
CA GLY A 85 20.54 -10.42 20.02
C GLY A 85 19.20 -10.05 20.65
N VAL A 86 18.64 -8.93 20.21
CA VAL A 86 17.29 -8.46 20.53
C VAL A 86 16.49 -8.39 19.24
N LEU A 87 15.36 -9.09 19.18
CA LEU A 87 14.44 -9.11 18.05
C LEU A 87 13.19 -8.31 18.42
N THR A 88 12.71 -7.47 17.51
CA THR A 88 11.44 -6.76 17.68
C THR A 88 10.41 -7.35 16.72
N VAL A 89 9.36 -7.95 17.28
CA VAL A 89 8.24 -8.53 16.53
C VAL A 89 7.01 -7.68 16.75
N ARG A 90 6.27 -7.38 15.68
CA ARG A 90 5.00 -6.65 15.75
C ARG A 90 3.84 -7.64 15.77
N LYS A 91 2.86 -7.42 16.66
CA LYS A 91 1.63 -8.21 16.74
C LYS A 91 0.51 -7.60 15.89
N ASN A 92 -0.32 -8.45 15.28
CA ASN A 92 -1.52 -8.04 14.56
C ASN A 92 -2.68 -7.73 15.52
N ILE A 93 -3.67 -6.95 15.05
CA ILE A 93 -4.72 -6.36 15.90
C ILE A 93 -6.01 -7.20 15.92
N LYS A 94 -6.42 -7.88 14.84
CA LYS A 94 -7.74 -8.58 14.81
C LYS A 94 -7.70 -10.09 15.03
N GLU A 95 -6.55 -10.72 15.17
CA GLU A 95 -6.48 -12.17 15.25
C GLU A 95 -6.71 -12.75 16.66
N ASP A 96 -6.98 -11.93 17.67
CA ASP A 96 -7.07 -12.29 19.11
C ASP A 96 -7.92 -13.53 19.43
N PHE A 97 -9.04 -13.79 18.74
CA PHE A 97 -9.92 -14.93 19.10
C PHE A 97 -9.48 -16.29 18.52
N LYS A 98 -8.86 -16.33 17.33
CA LYS A 98 -8.27 -17.57 16.78
C LYS A 98 -6.82 -17.74 17.23
N GLU A 99 -6.14 -16.64 17.54
CA GLU A 99 -4.79 -16.65 18.09
C GLU A 99 -4.72 -17.18 19.49
N THR A 100 -5.72 -17.03 20.37
CA THR A 100 -5.64 -17.64 21.71
C THR A 100 -5.45 -19.15 21.66
N LEU A 101 -6.19 -19.86 20.80
CA LEU A 101 -6.05 -21.31 20.58
C LEU A 101 -4.72 -21.67 19.90
N VAL A 102 -4.30 -20.90 18.89
CA VAL A 102 -3.06 -21.18 18.16
C VAL A 102 -1.82 -20.79 18.96
N ASN A 103 -1.86 -19.71 19.72
CA ASN A 103 -0.81 -19.29 20.66
C ASN A 103 -0.67 -20.30 21.80
N GLN A 104 -1.77 -20.94 22.24
CA GLN A 104 -1.73 -22.06 23.17
C GLN A 104 -1.06 -23.29 22.55
N LEU A 105 -1.35 -23.60 21.28
CA LEU A 105 -0.70 -24.70 20.55
C LEU A 105 0.78 -24.40 20.26
N ASP A 106 1.11 -23.16 19.86
CA ASP A 106 2.48 -22.72 19.61
C ASP A 106 3.27 -22.74 20.94
N ALA A 107 2.71 -22.24 22.04
CA ALA A 107 3.31 -22.34 23.38
C ALA A 107 3.48 -23.78 23.88
N PHE A 108 2.61 -24.70 23.46
CA PHE A 108 2.76 -26.13 23.72
C PHE A 108 3.85 -26.75 22.83
N THR A 109 3.97 -26.34 21.56
CA THR A 109 5.02 -26.83 20.65
C THR A 109 6.40 -26.23 20.90
N ASP A 110 6.52 -25.07 21.54
CA ASP A 110 7.80 -24.51 22.01
C ASP A 110 8.46 -25.42 23.05
N LYS A 111 7.63 -26.02 23.93
CA LYS A 111 8.07 -27.04 24.88
C LYS A 111 8.48 -28.36 24.21
N ILE A 112 8.12 -28.53 22.94
CA ILE A 112 8.41 -29.70 22.08
C ILE A 112 9.54 -29.38 21.06
N GLY A 113 10.18 -28.21 21.14
CA GLY A 113 11.36 -27.86 20.34
C GLY A 113 11.08 -27.25 18.96
N ARG A 114 9.85 -26.80 18.67
CA ARG A 114 9.53 -26.01 17.47
C ARG A 114 9.65 -24.52 17.73
N ASN A 115 10.88 -24.01 17.73
CA ASN A 115 11.15 -22.59 17.99
C ASN A 115 11.61 -21.83 16.74
N VAL A 116 11.54 -20.49 16.77
CA VAL A 116 12.28 -19.64 15.83
C VAL A 116 13.78 -19.86 16.03
N VAL A 117 14.46 -20.21 14.94
CA VAL A 117 15.91 -20.44 14.91
C VAL A 117 16.58 -19.36 14.09
N LEU A 118 17.64 -18.77 14.66
CA LEU A 118 18.45 -17.75 14.03
C LEU A 118 19.89 -18.24 13.85
N GLN A 119 20.53 -17.82 12.77
CA GLN A 119 21.94 -18.14 12.52
C GLN A 119 22.62 -16.94 11.85
N LEU A 120 23.71 -16.46 12.47
CA LEU A 120 24.51 -15.36 11.94
C LEU A 120 25.38 -15.86 10.79
N VAL A 121 25.60 -14.97 9.83
CA VAL A 121 26.45 -15.18 8.67
C VAL A 121 27.47 -14.06 8.58
N SER A 122 28.74 -14.44 8.48
CA SER A 122 29.85 -13.51 8.38
C SER A 122 29.98 -12.92 6.97
N THR A 123 30.56 -11.73 6.92
CA THR A 123 31.09 -11.11 5.69
C THR A 123 32.28 -11.87 5.12
N GLU A 124 32.98 -12.63 5.97
CA GLU A 124 34.16 -13.42 5.62
C GLU A 124 33.81 -14.83 5.13
N VAL A 125 34.69 -15.33 4.26
CA VAL A 125 34.63 -16.71 3.74
C VAL A 125 35.55 -17.58 4.58
N ASP A 126 35.11 -18.80 4.88
CA ASP A 126 35.95 -19.82 5.48
C ASP A 126 36.96 -20.36 4.45
N PRO A 127 38.27 -20.25 4.70
CA PRO A 127 39.31 -20.73 3.78
C PRO A 127 39.18 -22.21 3.40
N LYS A 128 38.62 -23.05 4.29
CA LYS A 128 38.51 -24.50 4.07
C LYS A 128 37.32 -24.85 3.18
N THR A 129 36.16 -24.29 3.49
CA THR A 129 34.89 -24.64 2.82
C THR A 129 34.56 -23.76 1.62
N LYS A 130 35.27 -22.63 1.46
CA LYS A 130 34.95 -21.56 0.49
C LYS A 130 33.50 -21.04 0.62
N ALA A 131 32.86 -21.29 1.76
CA ALA A 131 31.52 -20.85 2.10
C ALA A 131 31.58 -19.73 3.14
N PRO A 132 30.53 -18.90 3.29
CA PRO A 132 30.50 -17.92 4.37
C PRO A 132 30.57 -18.61 5.74
N LYS A 133 31.34 -18.04 6.67
CA LYS A 133 31.36 -18.51 8.06
C LYS A 133 29.97 -18.34 8.67
N ARG A 134 29.48 -19.38 9.35
CA ARG A 134 28.15 -19.39 10.00
C ARG A 134 28.29 -19.67 11.49
N SER A 135 27.48 -19.01 12.31
CA SER A 135 27.40 -19.32 13.73
C SER A 135 26.69 -20.65 13.97
N ASN A 136 26.72 -21.13 15.21
CA ASN A 136 25.78 -22.16 15.64
C ASN A 136 24.34 -21.63 15.55
N GLU A 137 23.39 -22.53 15.34
CA GLU A 137 21.97 -22.21 15.39
C GLU A 137 21.59 -21.76 16.82
N ALA A 138 20.99 -20.59 16.92
CA ALA A 138 20.54 -20.01 18.18
C ALA A 138 19.01 -20.01 18.22
N VAL A 139 18.47 -20.49 19.34
CA VAL A 139 17.05 -20.59 19.56
C VAL A 139 16.55 -19.34 20.29
N LEU A 140 15.46 -18.76 19.79
CA LEU A 140 14.82 -17.61 20.43
C LEU A 140 14.27 -17.97 21.82
N LYS A 141 14.53 -17.13 22.83
CA LYS A 141 14.12 -17.39 24.21
C LYS A 141 12.76 -16.76 24.53
N ASP A 142 12.02 -17.42 25.42
CA ASP A 142 10.80 -16.91 26.06
C ASP A 142 9.65 -16.51 25.10
N TRP A 143 9.56 -17.14 23.92
CA TRP A 143 8.48 -16.90 22.95
C TRP A 143 7.09 -17.04 23.58
N SER A 144 6.84 -18.21 24.17
CA SER A 144 5.60 -18.57 24.88
C SER A 144 5.29 -17.72 26.12
N LYS A 145 6.29 -17.16 26.82
CA LYS A 145 6.04 -16.31 28.00
C LYS A 145 5.57 -14.92 27.61
N LYS A 146 6.07 -14.40 26.48
CA LYS A 146 5.76 -13.04 26.00
C LYS A 146 4.62 -13.00 24.97
N SER A 147 4.10 -14.15 24.55
CA SER A 147 2.94 -14.24 23.65
C SER A 147 1.68 -13.60 24.26
N ASN A 148 1.52 -13.61 25.59
CA ASN A 148 0.38 -13.01 26.30
C ASN A 148 0.51 -11.49 26.56
N VAL A 149 1.64 -10.87 26.20
CA VAL A 149 1.85 -9.43 26.42
C VAL A 149 0.97 -8.63 25.45
N LYS A 150 0.08 -7.79 25.99
CA LYS A 150 -0.76 -6.86 25.22
C LYS A 150 0.04 -5.61 24.79
N ALA A 151 1.12 -5.82 24.04
CA ALA A 151 1.90 -4.75 23.45
C ALA A 151 1.97 -4.94 21.93
N GLU A 152 1.88 -3.84 21.18
CA GLU A 152 1.99 -3.83 19.71
C GLU A 152 3.35 -4.39 19.25
N ARG A 153 4.42 -4.05 20.00
CA ARG A 153 5.79 -4.52 19.76
C ARG A 153 6.26 -5.37 20.93
N VAL A 154 6.81 -6.54 20.64
CA VAL A 154 7.37 -7.46 21.63
C VAL A 154 8.84 -7.70 21.34
N HIS A 155 9.66 -7.54 22.37
CA HIS A 155 11.10 -7.75 22.30
C HIS A 155 11.48 -9.14 22.80
N TYR A 156 12.15 -9.91 21.95
CA TYR A 156 12.66 -11.24 22.27
C TYR A 156 14.19 -11.23 22.31
N THR A 157 14.77 -12.11 23.11
CA THR A 157 16.23 -12.22 23.27
C THR A 157 16.73 -13.55 22.72
N VAL A 158 17.91 -13.52 22.12
CA VAL A 158 18.60 -14.70 21.60
C VAL A 158 20.08 -14.59 21.97
N ASP A 159 20.70 -15.71 22.35
CA ASP A 159 22.14 -15.74 22.65
C ASP A 159 22.84 -16.57 21.57
N PHE A 160 23.74 -15.94 20.83
CA PHE A 160 24.58 -16.58 19.83
C PHE A 160 25.89 -17.05 20.47
N SER A 161 26.33 -18.26 20.13
CA SER A 161 27.69 -18.72 20.40
C SER A 161 28.49 -18.59 19.12
N VAL A 162 29.46 -17.67 19.13
CA VAL A 162 30.24 -17.26 17.97
C VAL A 162 31.72 -17.53 18.23
N ASP A 163 32.40 -17.93 17.17
CA ASP A 163 33.83 -18.21 17.17
C ASP A 163 34.66 -16.92 17.15
N SER A 164 35.79 -16.84 17.87
CA SER A 164 36.67 -15.67 17.83
C SER A 164 37.16 -15.33 16.42
N SER A 165 37.25 -16.31 15.52
CA SER A 165 37.62 -16.15 14.11
C SER A 165 36.44 -15.86 13.17
N PHE A 166 35.24 -15.61 13.70
CA PHE A 166 34.03 -15.43 12.89
C PHE A 166 34.05 -14.17 12.02
N GLY A 167 34.75 -13.12 12.45
CA GLY A 167 34.74 -11.82 11.78
C GLY A 167 33.45 -11.03 12.02
N ILE A 168 33.11 -10.14 11.10
CA ILE A 168 31.94 -9.25 11.22
C ILE A 168 30.69 -9.93 10.61
N PRO A 169 29.59 -10.07 11.36
CA PRO A 169 28.30 -10.51 10.82
C PRO A 169 27.74 -9.52 9.81
N GLY A 170 27.37 -10.01 8.63
CA GLY A 170 26.76 -9.20 7.57
C GLY A 170 25.35 -9.63 7.19
N ALA A 171 24.92 -10.81 7.62
CA ALA A 171 23.55 -11.28 7.43
C ALA A 171 23.11 -12.19 8.57
N ILE A 172 21.81 -12.37 8.70
CA ILE A 172 21.18 -13.28 9.64
C ILE A 172 20.11 -14.09 8.93
N THR A 173 20.14 -15.40 9.13
CA THR A 173 19.09 -16.30 8.63
C THR A 173 18.11 -16.62 9.74
N VAL A 174 16.82 -16.66 9.40
CA VAL A 174 15.70 -16.89 10.31
C VAL A 174 14.86 -18.04 9.77
N THR A 175 14.59 -19.01 10.63
CA THR A 175 13.72 -20.14 10.33
C THR A 175 12.58 -20.16 11.33
N ASN A 176 11.36 -19.96 10.84
CA ASN A 176 10.16 -20.04 11.66
C ASN A 176 9.61 -21.48 11.64
N LYS A 177 9.70 -22.18 12.77
CA LYS A 177 9.15 -23.53 12.94
C LYS A 177 7.74 -23.55 13.53
N HIS A 178 7.16 -22.38 13.84
CA HIS A 178 5.77 -22.25 14.29
C HIS A 178 4.81 -22.44 13.13
N GLN A 179 3.52 -22.56 13.44
CA GLN A 179 2.50 -22.77 12.42
C GLN A 179 2.11 -21.48 11.71
N LYS A 180 2.15 -20.34 12.42
CA LYS A 180 1.83 -19.03 11.88
C LYS A 180 3.07 -18.25 11.49
N GLU A 181 2.90 -17.38 10.50
CA GLU A 181 3.86 -16.33 10.21
C GLU A 181 3.78 -15.20 11.25
N PHE A 182 4.86 -14.44 11.38
CA PHE A 182 4.91 -13.26 12.24
C PHE A 182 5.65 -12.12 11.53
N PHE A 183 5.36 -10.88 11.91
CA PHE A 183 6.03 -9.72 11.33
C PHE A 183 7.29 -9.36 12.13
N LEU A 184 8.45 -9.49 11.49
CA LEU A 184 9.74 -9.15 12.06
C LEU A 184 10.12 -7.73 11.65
N GLU A 185 10.23 -6.82 12.61
CA GLU A 185 10.55 -5.41 12.37
C GLU A 185 12.07 -5.23 12.30
N THR A 186 12.79 -5.62 13.35
CA THR A 186 14.25 -5.43 13.45
C THR A 186 14.92 -6.54 14.25
N ILE A 187 16.21 -6.75 13.98
CA ILE A 187 17.12 -7.50 14.84
C ILE A 187 18.34 -6.62 15.15
N THR A 188 18.69 -6.50 16.43
CA THR A 188 19.91 -5.82 16.90
C THR A 188 20.79 -6.83 17.60
N VAL A 189 22.08 -6.85 17.30
CA VAL A 189 23.05 -7.79 17.88
C VAL A 189 24.18 -7.00 18.55
N GLU A 190 24.39 -7.24 19.84
CA GLU A 190 25.38 -6.57 20.69
C GLU A 190 26.44 -7.55 21.19
N GLY A 191 27.70 -7.10 21.24
CA GLY A 191 28.84 -7.90 21.74
C GLY A 191 29.96 -8.14 20.74
N PHE A 192 29.92 -7.49 19.57
CA PHE A 192 31.05 -7.44 18.63
C PHE A 192 31.90 -6.17 18.85
N ALA A 193 33.19 -6.25 18.53
CA ALA A 193 34.12 -5.12 18.66
C ALA A 193 33.76 -3.92 17.78
N CYS A 194 33.01 -4.14 16.69
CA CYS A 194 32.53 -3.10 15.79
C CYS A 194 31.31 -2.31 16.32
N GLY A 195 30.81 -2.63 17.52
CA GLY A 195 29.62 -2.01 18.10
C GLY A 195 28.32 -2.78 17.78
N PRO A 196 27.15 -2.19 18.10
CA PRO A 196 25.86 -2.83 17.86
C PRO A 196 25.56 -2.94 16.36
N LEU A 197 25.16 -4.14 15.91
CA LEU A 197 24.81 -4.41 14.52
C LEU A 197 23.30 -4.40 14.35
N HIS A 198 22.81 -3.72 13.32
CA HIS A 198 21.40 -3.56 13.04
C HIS A 198 20.98 -4.26 11.74
N PHE A 199 19.89 -5.02 11.81
CA PHE A 199 19.27 -5.72 10.69
C PHE A 199 17.83 -5.23 10.53
N PRO A 200 17.58 -4.25 9.66
CA PRO A 200 16.22 -3.78 9.38
C PRO A 200 15.50 -4.83 8.54
N CYS A 201 14.47 -5.46 9.10
CA CYS A 201 13.80 -6.60 8.47
C CYS A 201 12.49 -6.17 7.79
N ASN A 202 11.59 -5.54 8.55
CA ASN A 202 10.26 -5.09 8.11
C ASN A 202 9.54 -6.06 7.17
N SER A 203 9.48 -7.34 7.55
CA SER A 203 8.95 -8.39 6.68
C SER A 203 8.26 -9.51 7.46
N TRP A 204 7.30 -10.14 6.80
CA TRP A 204 6.63 -11.34 7.29
C TRP A 204 7.54 -12.55 7.19
N VAL A 205 7.73 -13.30 8.28
CA VAL A 205 8.51 -14.55 8.30
C VAL A 205 7.55 -15.74 8.24
N GLN A 206 7.44 -16.35 7.06
CA GLN A 206 6.55 -17.48 6.79
C GLN A 206 6.92 -18.72 7.60
N SER A 207 5.93 -19.57 7.89
CA SER A 207 6.18 -20.89 8.48
C SER A 207 7.03 -21.74 7.54
N LYS A 208 7.90 -22.58 8.11
CA LYS A 208 8.68 -23.59 7.36
C LYS A 208 7.79 -24.55 6.53
N LYS A 209 6.53 -24.71 6.92
CA LYS A 209 5.55 -25.52 6.16
C LYS A 209 5.24 -24.88 4.80
N ASP A 210 5.09 -23.56 4.79
CA ASP A 210 4.70 -22.81 3.58
C ASP A 210 5.92 -22.45 2.75
N HIS A 211 7.03 -22.11 3.41
CA HIS A 211 8.28 -21.74 2.79
C HIS A 211 9.46 -22.50 3.43
N PRO A 212 9.95 -23.58 2.80
CA PRO A 212 10.98 -24.44 3.42
C PRO A 212 12.37 -23.78 3.46
N ALA A 213 12.63 -22.75 2.64
CA ALA A 213 13.89 -22.04 2.63
C ALA A 213 14.03 -21.10 3.84
N LYS A 214 15.27 -20.92 4.32
CA LYS A 214 15.57 -20.01 5.42
C LYS A 214 15.48 -18.58 4.92
N ARG A 215 14.70 -17.73 5.61
CA ARG A 215 14.67 -16.30 5.33
C ARG A 215 16.00 -15.66 5.70
N ILE A 216 16.47 -14.72 4.90
CA ILE A 216 17.71 -14.00 5.13
C ILE A 216 17.44 -12.51 5.26
N PHE A 217 18.13 -11.86 6.19
CA PHE A 217 18.14 -10.42 6.39
C PHE A 217 19.59 -9.94 6.43
N PHE A 218 19.87 -8.85 5.72
CA PHE A 218 21.21 -8.26 5.66
C PHE A 218 21.34 -7.13 6.69
N SER A 219 22.57 -6.81 7.08
CA SER A 219 22.83 -5.61 7.88
C SER A 219 22.43 -4.35 7.12
N ASN A 220 22.30 -3.23 7.83
CA ASN A 220 21.99 -1.92 7.24
C ASN A 220 23.14 -1.28 6.46
N GLU A 221 24.25 -1.99 6.24
CA GLU A 221 25.40 -1.49 5.49
C GLU A 221 25.15 -1.61 3.98
N PRO A 222 25.15 -0.48 3.23
CA PRO A 222 24.88 -0.49 1.81
C PRO A 222 26.12 -0.92 1.00
N TYR A 223 25.94 -1.80 0.03
CA TYR A 223 27.01 -2.23 -0.89
C TYR A 223 26.54 -2.24 -2.35
N LEU A 224 27.37 -1.71 -3.25
CA LEU A 224 27.23 -1.99 -4.68
C LEU A 224 27.54 -3.47 -4.97
N PRO A 225 27.10 -4.03 -6.12
CA PRO A 225 27.34 -5.44 -6.44
C PRO A 225 28.82 -5.84 -6.40
N HIS A 226 29.72 -4.97 -6.84
CA HIS A 226 31.17 -5.24 -6.86
C HIS A 226 31.83 -5.10 -5.48
N GLU A 227 31.27 -4.27 -4.59
CA GLU A 227 31.74 -4.02 -3.21
C GLU A 227 31.19 -5.03 -2.21
N THR A 228 30.22 -5.86 -2.62
CA THR A 228 29.57 -6.81 -1.71
C THR A 228 30.62 -7.77 -1.11
N PRO A 229 30.72 -7.90 0.22
CA PRO A 229 31.69 -8.79 0.85
C PRO A 229 31.59 -10.22 0.33
N ALA A 230 32.74 -10.89 0.18
CA ALA A 230 32.83 -12.20 -0.47
C ALA A 230 31.90 -13.26 0.16
N GLY A 231 31.73 -13.25 1.49
CA GLY A 231 30.81 -14.15 2.20
C GLY A 231 29.33 -13.92 1.87
N LEU A 232 28.96 -12.71 1.44
CA LEU A 232 27.56 -12.34 1.18
C LEU A 232 27.16 -12.43 -0.29
N LYS A 233 28.11 -12.44 -1.24
CA LYS A 233 27.82 -12.42 -2.69
C LYS A 233 26.83 -13.51 -3.13
N ALA A 234 27.13 -14.76 -2.77
CA ALA A 234 26.28 -15.89 -3.13
C ALA A 234 24.88 -15.82 -2.49
N LEU A 235 24.79 -15.26 -1.27
CA LEU A 235 23.52 -15.10 -0.56
C LEU A 235 22.67 -13.98 -1.15
N ARG A 236 23.30 -12.86 -1.54
CA ARG A 236 22.64 -11.76 -2.26
C ARG A 236 22.04 -12.25 -3.57
N GLU A 237 22.82 -12.98 -4.37
CA GLU A 237 22.33 -13.56 -5.62
C GLU A 237 21.21 -14.57 -5.42
N LYS A 238 21.31 -15.39 -4.36
CA LYS A 238 20.28 -16.36 -4.02
C LYS A 238 18.96 -15.69 -3.64
N GLU A 239 18.97 -14.68 -2.75
CA GLU A 239 17.75 -13.93 -2.40
C GLU A 239 17.14 -13.27 -3.65
N LEU A 240 17.95 -12.68 -4.52
CA LEU A 240 17.45 -12.09 -5.77
C LEU A 240 16.82 -13.11 -6.72
N LYS A 241 17.33 -14.35 -6.77
CA LYS A 241 16.72 -15.43 -7.55
C LYS A 241 15.41 -15.88 -6.94
N GLU A 242 15.35 -16.03 -5.62
CA GLU A 242 14.12 -16.38 -4.89
C GLU A 242 13.03 -15.31 -5.07
N LEU A 243 13.39 -14.03 -5.03
CA LEU A 243 12.46 -12.92 -5.28
C LEU A 243 11.95 -12.87 -6.72
N ARG A 244 12.71 -13.32 -7.72
CA ARG A 244 12.23 -13.40 -9.11
C ARG A 244 11.35 -14.62 -9.37
N GLY A 245 11.57 -15.70 -8.63
CA GLY A 245 10.91 -16.98 -8.88
C GLY A 245 11.32 -17.60 -10.22
N ASP A 246 10.47 -18.48 -10.73
CA ASP A 246 10.70 -19.28 -11.94
C ASP A 246 9.77 -18.92 -13.11
N GLY A 247 8.93 -17.90 -12.95
CA GLY A 247 7.93 -17.47 -13.94
C GLY A 247 6.74 -18.42 -14.12
N LYS A 248 6.61 -19.46 -13.29
CA LYS A 248 5.58 -20.50 -13.45
C LYS A 248 4.71 -20.62 -12.21
N GLY A 249 3.57 -21.30 -12.34
CA GLY A 249 2.65 -21.60 -11.24
C GLY A 249 1.83 -20.41 -10.74
N GLU A 250 0.83 -20.72 -9.92
CA GLU A 250 0.01 -19.74 -9.21
C GLU A 250 0.76 -19.19 -8.00
N ARG A 251 0.52 -17.92 -7.70
CA ARG A 251 1.10 -17.24 -6.54
C ARG A 251 0.25 -17.44 -5.29
N LYS A 252 0.90 -17.86 -4.20
CA LYS A 252 0.29 -18.00 -2.88
C LYS A 252 0.41 -16.71 -2.10
N LEU A 253 -0.51 -16.45 -1.17
CA LEU A 253 -0.50 -15.22 -0.35
C LEU A 253 0.78 -15.05 0.49
N SER A 254 1.47 -16.14 0.81
CA SER A 254 2.74 -16.13 1.54
C SER A 254 3.97 -15.89 0.65
N ASP A 255 3.84 -15.94 -0.68
CA ASP A 255 4.94 -15.81 -1.62
C ASP A 255 5.47 -14.36 -1.69
N ARG A 256 6.77 -14.22 -1.94
CA ARG A 256 7.47 -12.93 -2.14
C ARG A 256 8.04 -12.81 -3.55
N ILE A 257 7.33 -13.35 -4.54
CA ILE A 257 7.81 -13.46 -5.92
C ILE A 257 7.30 -12.25 -6.71
N TYR A 258 8.25 -11.50 -7.29
CA TYR A 258 8.00 -10.35 -8.14
C TYR A 258 8.27 -10.74 -9.58
N ASP A 259 7.20 -10.70 -10.38
CA ASP A 259 7.26 -11.02 -11.80
C ASP A 259 6.19 -10.23 -12.57
N PHE A 260 6.29 -10.22 -13.89
CA PHE A 260 5.48 -9.37 -14.77
C PHE A 260 4.44 -10.17 -15.54
N ASP A 261 3.32 -9.53 -15.77
CA ASP A 261 2.28 -10.04 -16.67
C ASP A 261 1.45 -8.87 -17.24
N VAL A 262 0.62 -9.13 -18.24
CA VAL A 262 -0.25 -8.15 -18.90
C VAL A 262 -1.59 -8.02 -18.17
N TYR A 263 -2.37 -7.00 -18.46
CA TYR A 263 -3.73 -6.88 -17.93
C TYR A 263 -4.71 -7.72 -18.77
N ASN A 264 -4.67 -9.03 -18.56
CA ASN A 264 -5.59 -10.03 -19.09
C ASN A 264 -6.55 -10.58 -18.02
N ASP A 265 -6.62 -9.92 -16.86
CA ASP A 265 -7.36 -10.35 -15.66
C ASP A 265 -8.53 -9.39 -15.31
N LEU A 266 -8.79 -8.40 -16.18
CA LEU A 266 -9.83 -7.39 -15.96
C LEU A 266 -11.23 -7.83 -16.42
N GLY A 267 -11.31 -8.73 -17.40
CA GLY A 267 -12.56 -9.26 -17.92
C GLY A 267 -13.13 -10.41 -17.09
N ASN A 268 -14.34 -10.85 -17.42
CA ASN A 268 -14.91 -12.11 -16.94
C ASN A 268 -15.82 -12.76 -18.01
N PRO A 269 -15.24 -13.26 -19.11
CA PRO A 269 -16.02 -13.80 -20.24
C PRO A 269 -16.85 -15.04 -19.86
N ASP A 270 -16.42 -15.83 -18.87
CA ASP A 270 -17.17 -17.00 -18.37
C ASP A 270 -18.54 -16.62 -17.79
N LYS A 271 -18.69 -15.39 -17.28
CA LYS A 271 -19.98 -14.87 -16.76
C LYS A 271 -20.85 -14.19 -17.83
N GLY A 272 -20.32 -13.97 -19.03
CA GLY A 272 -21.06 -13.36 -20.13
C GLY A 272 -20.18 -12.48 -21.03
N VAL A 273 -20.57 -12.39 -22.30
CA VAL A 273 -19.84 -11.65 -23.32
C VAL A 273 -19.67 -10.16 -22.99
N ASP A 274 -20.65 -9.56 -22.31
CA ASP A 274 -20.64 -8.14 -21.89
C ASP A 274 -19.54 -7.83 -20.86
N LEU A 275 -19.00 -8.87 -20.20
CA LEU A 275 -17.92 -8.76 -19.23
C LEU A 275 -16.55 -9.08 -19.86
N SER A 276 -16.49 -9.39 -21.16
CA SER A 276 -15.23 -9.54 -21.88
C SER A 276 -14.53 -8.18 -22.04
N ARG A 277 -13.21 -8.15 -21.90
CA ARG A 277 -12.39 -6.94 -21.99
C ARG A 277 -11.14 -7.23 -22.83
N PRO A 278 -10.66 -6.25 -23.63
CA PRO A 278 -9.41 -6.43 -24.37
C PRO A 278 -8.23 -6.54 -23.41
N HIS A 279 -7.22 -7.31 -23.81
CA HIS A 279 -5.97 -7.40 -23.06
C HIS A 279 -5.14 -6.13 -23.22
N LEU A 280 -4.70 -5.55 -22.10
CA LEU A 280 -3.84 -4.36 -22.12
C LEU A 280 -2.39 -4.76 -21.88
N GLY A 281 -1.54 -4.49 -22.86
CA GLY A 281 -0.14 -4.90 -22.90
C GLY A 281 0.21 -5.58 -24.23
N GLY A 282 1.48 -5.45 -24.63
CA GLY A 282 1.98 -5.95 -25.92
C GLY A 282 2.01 -4.84 -26.98
N GLU A 283 2.06 -5.23 -28.25
CA GLU A 283 2.24 -4.29 -29.37
C GLU A 283 0.94 -3.63 -29.80
N LYS A 284 -0.18 -4.37 -29.77
CA LYS A 284 -1.48 -3.88 -30.27
C LYS A 284 -2.11 -2.82 -29.37
N ILE A 285 -2.07 -3.04 -28.06
CA ILE A 285 -2.60 -2.12 -27.03
C ILE A 285 -1.50 -1.96 -25.99
N PRO A 286 -0.51 -1.08 -26.22
CA PRO A 286 0.62 -0.92 -25.32
C PRO A 286 0.13 -0.42 -23.96
N TYR A 287 0.58 -1.09 -22.90
CA TYR A 287 0.24 -0.76 -21.52
C TYR A 287 1.35 -1.23 -20.57
N PRO A 288 1.56 -0.55 -19.42
CA PRO A 288 2.45 -1.02 -18.36
C PRO A 288 2.12 -2.46 -17.96
N ARG A 289 3.15 -3.22 -17.56
CA ARG A 289 2.95 -4.54 -16.97
C ARG A 289 2.46 -4.42 -15.52
N ARG A 290 1.79 -5.47 -15.06
CA ARG A 290 1.35 -5.63 -13.67
C ARG A 290 2.09 -6.78 -13.00
N CYS A 291 1.87 -6.94 -11.70
CA CYS A 291 2.40 -8.07 -10.94
C CYS A 291 1.75 -9.38 -11.39
N ARG A 292 2.56 -10.37 -11.78
CA ARG A 292 2.11 -11.71 -12.17
C ARG A 292 1.44 -12.42 -11.00
N THR A 293 0.30 -13.03 -11.26
CA THR A 293 -0.47 -13.81 -10.27
C THR A 293 -0.54 -15.29 -10.65
N GLY A 294 -0.49 -15.59 -11.95
CA GLY A 294 -0.30 -16.95 -12.46
C GLY A 294 -1.47 -17.90 -12.16
N ARG A 295 -2.67 -17.38 -11.93
CA ARG A 295 -3.89 -18.19 -11.79
C ARG A 295 -4.19 -18.89 -13.11
N LEU A 296 -5.06 -19.88 -13.02
CA LEU A 296 -5.52 -20.62 -14.18
C LEU A 296 -6.24 -19.69 -15.18
N PRO A 297 -6.17 -20.00 -16.48
CA PRO A 297 -6.95 -19.29 -17.48
C PRO A 297 -8.46 -19.51 -17.29
N MET A 298 -9.26 -18.65 -17.91
CA MET A 298 -10.72 -18.80 -17.99
C MET A 298 -11.10 -19.96 -18.93
N ASP A 299 -12.31 -20.52 -18.75
CA ASP A 299 -12.79 -21.64 -19.59
C ASP A 299 -13.12 -21.16 -21.01
N THR A 300 -13.65 -19.94 -21.15
CA THR A 300 -14.04 -19.35 -22.44
C THR A 300 -12.88 -18.71 -23.22
N ASP A 301 -11.80 -18.31 -22.54
CA ASP A 301 -10.62 -17.70 -23.15
C ASP A 301 -9.33 -18.13 -22.44
N MET A 302 -8.53 -18.96 -23.13
CA MET A 302 -7.26 -19.48 -22.64
C MET A 302 -6.19 -18.40 -22.41
N HIS A 303 -6.37 -17.20 -22.98
CA HIS A 303 -5.45 -16.08 -22.84
C HIS A 303 -5.87 -15.10 -21.76
N ALA A 304 -7.09 -15.22 -21.22
CA ALA A 304 -7.58 -14.43 -20.09
C ALA A 304 -7.32 -15.18 -18.78
N GLU A 305 -6.76 -14.49 -17.80
CA GLU A 305 -6.54 -15.07 -16.47
C GLU A 305 -7.85 -15.07 -15.67
N SER A 306 -8.11 -16.13 -14.93
CA SER A 306 -9.27 -16.24 -14.03
C SER A 306 -9.34 -15.07 -13.05
N ARG A 307 -10.57 -14.65 -12.72
CA ARG A 307 -10.80 -13.47 -11.89
C ARG A 307 -10.97 -13.87 -10.42
N VAL A 308 -10.28 -13.15 -9.54
CA VAL A 308 -10.53 -13.24 -8.10
C VAL A 308 -11.71 -12.33 -7.73
N GLU A 309 -12.80 -12.93 -7.25
CA GLU A 309 -13.95 -12.19 -6.74
C GLU A 309 -13.79 -11.87 -5.26
N LYS A 310 -14.38 -10.76 -4.85
CA LYS A 310 -14.42 -10.42 -3.43
C LYS A 310 -15.28 -11.43 -2.65
N PRO A 311 -14.93 -11.69 -1.39
CA PRO A 311 -13.97 -10.97 -0.55
C PRO A 311 -12.52 -11.48 -0.61
N LEU A 312 -12.20 -12.41 -1.52
CA LEU A 312 -10.88 -13.01 -1.58
C LEU A 312 -9.81 -11.97 -1.96
N PRO A 313 -8.63 -11.99 -1.33
CA PRO A 313 -7.55 -11.05 -1.63
C PRO A 313 -6.89 -11.39 -2.96
N MET A 314 -6.63 -10.36 -3.77
CA MET A 314 -5.75 -10.48 -4.93
C MET A 314 -4.31 -10.66 -4.45
N TYR A 315 -3.56 -11.56 -5.09
CA TYR A 315 -2.15 -11.75 -4.76
C TYR A 315 -1.35 -10.47 -5.04
N VAL A 316 -0.55 -10.10 -4.05
CA VAL A 316 0.65 -9.27 -4.17
C VAL A 316 1.73 -9.93 -3.32
N PRO A 317 3.03 -9.70 -3.60
CA PRO A 317 4.10 -10.19 -2.75
C PRO A 317 3.83 -9.88 -1.28
N ARG A 318 4.06 -10.84 -0.39
CA ARG A 318 3.55 -10.82 1.00
C ARG A 318 3.82 -9.53 1.76
N ASP A 319 4.99 -8.92 1.53
CA ASP A 319 5.44 -7.70 2.19
C ASP A 319 4.81 -6.41 1.60
N GLU A 320 4.22 -6.47 0.41
CA GLU A 320 3.49 -5.37 -0.27
C GLU A 320 2.00 -5.31 0.09
N GLN A 321 1.50 -6.36 0.76
CA GLN A 321 0.10 -6.42 1.16
C GLN A 321 -0.20 -5.33 2.21
N PHE A 322 -1.40 -4.74 2.12
CA PHE A 322 -1.83 -3.79 3.13
C PHE A 322 -1.82 -4.41 4.53
N GLU A 323 -1.33 -3.62 5.47
CA GLU A 323 -1.56 -3.84 6.89
C GLU A 323 -3.06 -3.89 7.17
N GLU A 324 -3.44 -4.69 8.16
CA GLU A 324 -4.82 -4.96 8.51
C GLU A 324 -5.67 -3.71 8.73
N SER A 325 -5.15 -2.72 9.46
CA SER A 325 -5.83 -1.44 9.70
C SER A 325 -6.17 -0.73 8.40
N LYS A 326 -5.19 -0.62 7.48
CA LYS A 326 -5.35 -0.03 6.14
C LYS A 326 -6.30 -0.84 5.27
N GLN A 327 -6.20 -2.17 5.31
CA GLN A 327 -7.08 -3.06 4.56
C GLN A 327 -8.55 -2.90 4.99
N ASN A 328 -8.79 -2.70 6.28
CA ASN A 328 -10.12 -2.42 6.80
C ASN A 328 -10.63 -1.07 6.32
N THR A 329 -9.82 -0.02 6.46
CA THR A 329 -10.17 1.32 5.96
C THR A 329 -10.48 1.29 4.46
N PHE A 330 -9.66 0.59 3.67
CA PHE A 330 -9.90 0.43 2.23
C PHE A 330 -11.19 -0.33 1.92
N SER A 331 -11.46 -1.43 2.66
CA SER A 331 -12.67 -2.23 2.48
C SER A 331 -13.93 -1.44 2.82
N THR A 332 -13.89 -0.67 3.93
CA THR A 332 -14.97 0.24 4.33
C THR A 332 -15.16 1.36 3.32
N GLY A 333 -14.07 2.00 2.86
CA GLY A 333 -14.12 3.07 1.86
C GLY A 333 -14.68 2.58 0.51
N ARG A 334 -14.32 1.37 0.08
CA ARG A 334 -14.90 0.76 -1.12
C ARG A 334 -16.37 0.42 -0.96
N LEU A 335 -16.79 -0.12 0.19
CA LEU A 335 -18.20 -0.38 0.47
C LEU A 335 -19.00 0.92 0.42
N LYS A 336 -18.48 1.99 1.05
CA LYS A 336 -19.03 3.35 0.96
C LYS A 336 -19.15 3.77 -0.51
N ALA A 337 -18.12 3.59 -1.33
CA ALA A 337 -18.14 3.92 -2.76
C ALA A 337 -19.17 3.12 -3.59
N VAL A 338 -19.31 1.82 -3.35
CA VAL A 338 -20.32 0.99 -4.04
C VAL A 338 -21.72 1.45 -3.69
N LEU A 339 -22.00 1.65 -2.39
CA LEU A 339 -23.29 2.17 -1.94
C LEU A 339 -23.58 3.54 -2.56
N HIS A 340 -22.56 4.39 -2.65
CA HIS A 340 -22.65 5.69 -3.29
C HIS A 340 -22.95 5.61 -4.80
N ASN A 341 -22.36 4.66 -5.53
CA ASN A 341 -22.66 4.46 -6.95
C ASN A 341 -24.07 3.90 -7.18
N LEU A 342 -24.65 3.19 -6.21
CA LEU A 342 -26.00 2.63 -6.31
C LEU A 342 -27.11 3.63 -5.98
N ILE A 343 -26.76 4.85 -5.56
CA ILE A 343 -27.71 5.90 -5.19
C ILE A 343 -28.75 6.16 -6.28
N PRO A 344 -28.39 6.35 -7.56
CA PRO A 344 -29.38 6.59 -8.61
C PRO A 344 -30.35 5.41 -8.75
N SER A 345 -29.83 4.17 -8.70
CA SER A 345 -30.64 2.95 -8.77
C SER A 345 -31.54 2.74 -7.55
N LEU A 346 -31.09 3.13 -6.36
CA LEU A 346 -31.91 3.14 -5.14
C LEU A 346 -33.02 4.19 -5.27
N LYS A 347 -32.70 5.41 -5.73
CA LYS A 347 -33.70 6.46 -5.97
C LYS A 347 -34.77 6.00 -6.98
N ALA A 348 -34.35 5.38 -8.09
CA ALA A 348 -35.23 4.91 -9.15
C ALA A 348 -36.09 3.69 -8.74
N SER A 349 -35.56 2.79 -7.91
CA SER A 349 -36.30 1.61 -7.43
C SER A 349 -37.43 1.96 -6.45
N PHE A 350 -37.32 3.09 -5.74
CA PHE A 350 -38.23 3.45 -4.64
C PHE A 350 -39.09 4.68 -4.92
N SER A 351 -38.78 5.48 -5.94
CA SER A 351 -39.60 6.61 -6.37
C SER A 351 -39.98 6.45 -7.84
N ALA A 352 -41.24 6.09 -8.10
CA ALA A 352 -41.75 5.86 -9.45
C ALA A 352 -41.65 7.11 -10.35
N ASP A 353 -41.75 8.30 -9.74
CA ASP A 353 -41.86 9.59 -10.44
C ASP A 353 -40.60 10.49 -10.39
N ASN A 354 -39.55 10.12 -9.63
CA ASN A 354 -38.36 10.96 -9.40
C ASN A 354 -37.04 10.22 -9.69
N ARG A 355 -36.81 9.87 -10.96
CA ARG A 355 -35.60 9.14 -11.39
C ARG A 355 -34.36 10.03 -11.54
N GLU A 356 -34.54 11.34 -11.70
CA GLU A 356 -33.47 12.30 -11.97
C GLU A 356 -33.31 13.32 -10.84
N PHE A 357 -32.19 14.07 -10.82
CA PHE A 357 -32.04 15.22 -9.92
C PHE A 357 -32.85 16.39 -10.47
N ASN A 358 -33.77 16.94 -9.68
CA ASN A 358 -34.67 18.01 -10.13
C ASN A 358 -34.02 19.40 -10.02
N GLY A 359 -32.88 19.51 -9.33
CA GLY A 359 -32.12 20.75 -9.22
C GLY A 359 -30.87 20.62 -8.34
N PHE A 360 -30.10 21.71 -8.23
CA PHE A 360 -28.86 21.73 -7.44
C PHE A 360 -29.07 21.49 -5.94
N SER A 361 -30.26 21.79 -5.41
CA SER A 361 -30.62 21.46 -4.02
C SER A 361 -30.66 19.96 -3.76
N ASP A 362 -30.99 19.13 -4.76
CA ASP A 362 -30.93 17.68 -4.63
C ASP A 362 -29.50 17.18 -4.54
N ILE A 363 -28.58 17.83 -5.25
CA ILE A 363 -27.14 17.53 -5.17
C ILE A 363 -26.59 17.99 -3.81
N ASP A 364 -26.93 19.19 -3.35
CA ASP A 364 -26.51 19.72 -2.05
C ASP A 364 -26.98 18.83 -0.89
N SER A 365 -28.18 18.28 -0.99
CA SER A 365 -28.75 17.37 0.02
C SER A 365 -27.96 16.07 0.22
N LEU A 366 -27.16 15.64 -0.76
CA LEU A 366 -26.26 14.49 -0.61
C LEU A 366 -25.19 14.74 0.47
N TYR A 367 -24.83 16.01 0.69
CA TYR A 367 -23.77 16.44 1.60
C TYR A 367 -24.30 17.03 2.91
N SER A 368 -25.47 17.66 2.92
CA SER A 368 -26.05 18.28 4.13
C SER A 368 -26.86 17.30 4.99
N GLU A 369 -27.81 16.60 4.36
CA GLU A 369 -28.79 15.71 5.03
C GLU A 369 -28.43 14.24 4.85
N GLY A 370 -27.84 13.87 3.72
CA GLY A 370 -27.63 12.48 3.34
C GLY A 370 -28.93 11.81 2.83
N LEU A 371 -28.79 10.76 2.03
CA LEU A 371 -29.94 10.18 1.30
C LEU A 371 -31.01 9.55 2.17
N LEU A 372 -30.64 9.08 3.36
CA LEU A 372 -31.56 8.39 4.27
C LEU A 372 -32.70 9.29 4.73
N LEU A 373 -32.36 10.52 5.07
CA LEU A 373 -33.32 11.47 5.64
C LEU A 373 -34.24 12.05 4.57
N LYS A 374 -33.73 12.30 3.35
CA LYS A 374 -34.52 12.92 2.27
C LYS A 374 -35.50 11.99 1.57
N LEU A 375 -35.24 10.68 1.59
CA LEU A 375 -36.10 9.66 0.97
C LEU A 375 -37.04 8.95 1.98
N GLY A 376 -37.11 9.43 3.23
CA GLY A 376 -38.04 8.91 4.24
C GLY A 376 -37.71 7.51 4.76
N PHE A 377 -36.42 7.11 4.74
CA PHE A 377 -36.01 5.75 5.10
C PHE A 377 -36.07 5.51 6.62
N GLN A 378 -37.09 4.78 7.08
CA GLN A 378 -37.13 4.15 8.41
C GLN A 378 -36.30 2.85 8.45
N ASP A 379 -35.84 2.46 9.64
CA ASP A 379 -34.95 1.31 9.93
C ASP A 379 -35.43 -0.05 9.39
N GLU A 380 -36.72 -0.20 9.07
CA GLU A 380 -37.31 -1.45 8.57
C GLU A 380 -36.94 -1.79 7.11
N ILE A 381 -36.63 -0.80 6.27
CA ILE A 381 -36.39 -1.01 4.84
C ILE A 381 -34.95 -1.49 4.57
N TRP A 382 -33.99 -1.08 5.40
CA TRP A 382 -32.60 -1.57 5.32
C TRP A 382 -32.46 -3.06 5.62
N LYS A 383 -33.38 -3.63 6.40
CA LYS A 383 -33.45 -5.08 6.65
C LYS A 383 -33.84 -5.89 5.41
N LYS A 384 -34.44 -5.25 4.40
CA LYS A 384 -34.87 -5.90 3.14
C LYS A 384 -33.80 -5.85 2.04
N LEU A 385 -32.81 -4.96 2.17
CA LEU A 385 -31.68 -4.94 1.25
C LEU A 385 -30.71 -6.08 1.63
N PRO A 386 -30.24 -6.91 0.68
CA PRO A 386 -29.31 -8.00 0.94
C PRO A 386 -27.90 -7.46 1.19
N LEU A 387 -27.73 -6.75 2.31
CA LEU A 387 -26.50 -6.08 2.68
C LEU A 387 -25.68 -6.95 3.64
N PRO A 388 -24.36 -7.05 3.46
CA PRO A 388 -23.50 -7.74 4.41
C PRO A 388 -23.67 -7.18 5.83
N LYS A 389 -23.70 -8.05 6.85
CA LYS A 389 -23.81 -7.70 8.30
C LYS A 389 -22.78 -6.67 8.81
N VAL A 390 -21.77 -6.36 8.02
CA VAL A 390 -20.76 -5.31 8.28
C VAL A 390 -21.35 -3.91 8.09
N VAL A 391 -22.34 -3.75 7.19
CA VAL A 391 -23.00 -2.48 6.88
C VAL A 391 -23.80 -1.98 8.08
N SER A 392 -24.54 -2.86 8.77
CA SER A 392 -25.36 -2.48 9.92
C SER A 392 -24.54 -1.94 11.10
N ARG A 393 -23.35 -2.50 11.36
CA ARG A 393 -22.45 -2.01 12.43
C ARG A 393 -21.85 -0.64 12.15
N ILE A 394 -21.67 -0.27 10.88
CA ILE A 394 -21.08 1.02 10.50
C ILE A 394 -22.13 2.15 10.58
N GLN A 395 -23.42 1.81 10.49
CA GLN A 395 -24.51 2.78 10.61
C GLN A 395 -24.74 3.24 12.05
N GLU A 396 -24.50 2.38 13.04
CA GLU A 396 -24.61 2.70 14.47
C GLU A 396 -23.55 3.72 14.95
N SER A 397 -22.43 3.85 14.23
CA SER A 397 -21.47 4.94 14.47
C SER A 397 -21.93 6.23 13.77
N SER A 398 -22.67 7.07 14.51
CA SER A 398 -22.99 8.52 14.41
C SER A 398 -22.87 9.36 13.11
N GLN A 399 -22.25 8.92 12.02
CA GLN A 399 -22.06 9.70 10.79
C GLN A 399 -22.87 9.23 9.57
N GLY A 400 -23.50 8.05 9.61
CA GLY A 400 -24.35 7.55 8.52
C GLY A 400 -23.57 7.26 7.22
N ILE A 401 -23.59 6.01 6.76
CA ILE A 401 -22.79 5.54 5.60
C ILE A 401 -23.11 6.29 4.29
N LEU A 402 -24.29 6.91 4.19
CA LEU A 402 -24.81 7.50 2.95
C LEU A 402 -24.73 9.04 2.89
N LYS A 403 -24.17 9.69 3.90
CA LYS A 403 -23.86 11.11 3.82
C LYS A 403 -22.49 11.31 3.18
N TYR A 404 -22.42 12.11 2.13
CA TYR A 404 -21.15 12.45 1.52
C TYR A 404 -20.41 13.51 2.33
N ASP A 405 -19.09 13.46 2.28
CA ASP A 405 -18.25 14.52 2.81
C ASP A 405 -18.37 15.75 1.90
N ILE A 406 -18.51 16.94 2.50
CA ILE A 406 -18.68 18.19 1.75
C ILE A 406 -17.40 18.46 0.93
N PRO A 407 -17.48 18.56 -0.41
CA PRO A 407 -16.34 18.88 -1.26
C PRO A 407 -15.72 20.23 -0.88
N LYS A 408 -14.39 20.31 -0.86
CA LYS A 408 -13.67 21.53 -0.44
C LYS A 408 -14.10 22.79 -1.20
N ILE A 409 -14.38 22.66 -2.50
CA ILE A 409 -14.82 23.78 -3.34
C ILE A 409 -16.15 24.40 -2.85
N LEU A 410 -17.04 23.61 -2.25
CA LEU A 410 -18.37 24.06 -1.78
C LEU A 410 -18.33 24.64 -0.36
N THR A 411 -17.22 24.53 0.37
CA THR A 411 -17.15 24.88 1.80
C THR A 411 -17.28 26.36 2.10
N LYS A 412 -16.76 27.22 1.22
CA LYS A 412 -16.83 28.69 1.36
C LYS A 412 -17.94 29.28 0.52
N ASP A 413 -18.11 28.74 -0.68
CA ASP A 413 -19.07 29.23 -1.65
C ASP A 413 -19.63 28.06 -2.46
N LYS A 414 -20.93 27.82 -2.30
CA LYS A 414 -21.65 26.71 -2.94
C LYS A 414 -21.76 26.86 -4.46
N PHE A 415 -21.58 28.07 -4.99
CA PHE A 415 -21.70 28.37 -6.41
C PHE A 415 -20.37 28.67 -7.08
N ALA A 416 -19.24 28.50 -6.36
CA ALA A 416 -17.92 28.78 -6.91
C ALA A 416 -17.61 28.02 -8.20
N TRP A 417 -18.08 26.78 -8.30
CA TRP A 417 -17.85 25.90 -9.45
C TRP A 417 -18.57 26.35 -10.73
N LEU A 418 -19.55 27.25 -10.66
CA LEU A 418 -20.28 27.80 -11.81
C LEU A 418 -19.55 28.97 -12.48
N ARG A 419 -18.53 29.54 -11.83
CA ARG A 419 -17.86 30.73 -12.34
C ARG A 419 -16.74 30.38 -13.33
N ASP A 420 -16.62 31.18 -14.38
CA ASP A 420 -15.57 31.05 -15.39
C ASP A 420 -14.16 31.21 -14.82
N ASP A 421 -13.98 32.08 -13.83
CA ASP A 421 -12.69 32.28 -13.16
C ASP A 421 -12.24 31.01 -12.42
N GLU A 422 -13.15 30.33 -11.72
CA GLU A 422 -12.87 29.07 -11.05
C GLU A 422 -12.67 27.92 -12.05
N PHE A 423 -13.45 27.88 -13.12
CA PHE A 423 -13.26 26.92 -14.22
C PHE A 423 -11.86 27.04 -14.83
N ALA A 424 -11.44 28.27 -15.21
CA ALA A 424 -10.12 28.53 -15.76
C ALA A 424 -9.01 28.27 -14.73
N ARG A 425 -9.21 28.64 -13.46
CA ARG A 425 -8.26 28.39 -12.37
C ARG A 425 -8.04 26.89 -12.17
N GLN A 426 -9.07 26.05 -12.31
CA GLN A 426 -8.93 24.59 -12.17
C GLN A 426 -8.07 23.95 -13.27
N ALA A 427 -8.00 24.54 -14.46
CA ALA A 427 -7.07 24.09 -15.49
C ALA A 427 -5.60 24.26 -15.10
N LEU A 428 -5.29 25.20 -14.17
CA LEU A 428 -3.93 25.48 -13.69
C LEU A 428 -3.65 24.95 -12.27
N ALA A 429 -4.69 24.86 -11.43
CA ALA A 429 -4.56 24.54 -10.01
C ALA A 429 -5.76 23.74 -9.47
N GLY A 430 -6.41 22.96 -10.34
CA GLY A 430 -7.50 22.04 -10.02
C GLY A 430 -7.02 20.60 -9.91
N VAL A 431 -7.90 19.66 -10.24
CA VAL A 431 -7.64 18.22 -10.13
C VAL A 431 -6.64 17.73 -11.19
N ASN A 432 -6.65 18.34 -12.38
CA ASN A 432 -5.77 17.98 -13.48
C ASN A 432 -5.08 19.23 -14.08
N PRO A 433 -4.03 19.76 -13.43
CA PRO A 433 -3.37 21.00 -13.83
C PRO A 433 -2.32 20.83 -14.94
N VAL A 434 -2.24 19.65 -15.57
CA VAL A 434 -1.14 19.29 -16.50
C VAL A 434 -1.57 19.20 -17.97
N SER A 435 -2.85 19.39 -18.28
CA SER A 435 -3.37 19.23 -19.64
C SER A 435 -3.55 20.53 -20.42
N ILE A 436 -3.47 21.69 -19.76
CA ILE A 436 -3.61 22.97 -20.45
C ILE A 436 -2.36 23.27 -21.28
N GLU A 437 -2.56 23.60 -22.55
CA GLU A 437 -1.48 23.95 -23.46
C GLU A 437 -1.69 25.35 -24.03
N ARG A 438 -0.59 26.07 -24.25
CA ARG A 438 -0.62 27.38 -24.88
C ARG A 438 -0.86 27.22 -26.38
N LEU A 439 -2.00 27.72 -26.85
CA LEU A 439 -2.27 27.82 -28.27
C LEU A 439 -1.31 28.82 -28.93
N GLN A 440 -0.51 28.37 -29.91
CA GLN A 440 0.48 29.20 -30.60
C GLN A 440 -0.06 29.86 -31.87
N VAL A 441 -1.03 29.21 -32.54
CA VAL A 441 -1.66 29.68 -33.78
C VAL A 441 -3.16 29.68 -33.59
N PHE A 442 -3.82 30.75 -34.00
CA PHE A 442 -5.27 30.88 -33.89
C PHE A 442 -5.95 29.95 -34.92
N HIS A 443 -7.00 29.25 -34.47
CA HIS A 443 -7.65 28.06 -35.06
C HIS A 443 -6.97 26.73 -34.70
N LEU A 444 -7.73 25.84 -34.05
CA LEU A 444 -7.28 24.49 -33.72
C LEU A 444 -7.24 23.63 -35.00
N LEU A 445 -6.07 23.09 -35.31
CA LEU A 445 -5.91 22.10 -36.36
C LEU A 445 -6.00 20.71 -35.73
N ALA A 446 -6.95 19.90 -36.18
CA ALA A 446 -7.04 18.51 -35.76
C ALA A 446 -6.11 17.64 -36.62
N ASN A 447 -5.19 16.92 -35.99
CA ASN A 447 -4.34 15.93 -36.67
C ASN A 447 -5.04 14.57 -36.85
N LEU A 448 -6.37 14.55 -36.83
CA LEU A 448 -7.17 13.37 -37.11
C LEU A 448 -7.32 13.25 -38.63
N ILE A 449 -7.09 12.04 -39.16
CA ILE A 449 -7.25 11.79 -40.59
C ILE A 449 -8.73 11.95 -40.95
N LEU A 450 -9.07 13.07 -41.57
CA LEU A 450 -10.34 13.25 -42.26
C LEU A 450 -10.26 12.47 -43.58
N LYS A 451 -10.74 11.22 -43.57
CA LYS A 451 -11.10 10.53 -44.81
C LYS A 451 -12.34 11.21 -45.39
N SER A 452 -12.16 12.36 -46.04
CA SER A 452 -13.19 12.91 -46.91
C SER A 452 -13.15 12.16 -48.24
N THR A 453 -14.13 11.26 -48.43
CA THR A 453 -14.44 10.72 -49.75
C THR A 453 -15.11 11.83 -50.56
N VAL A 454 -14.34 12.83 -50.99
CA VAL A 454 -14.83 13.77 -52.01
C VAL A 454 -14.67 13.07 -53.34
N HIS A 455 -15.76 12.44 -53.80
CA HIS A 455 -15.90 12.01 -55.18
C HIS A 455 -15.91 13.29 -56.03
N ARG A 456 -14.73 13.70 -56.51
CA ARG A 456 -14.59 14.71 -57.55
C ARG A 456 -15.06 14.05 -58.85
N SER A 457 -16.34 14.17 -59.14
CA SER A 457 -16.89 13.95 -60.47
C SER A 457 -16.34 15.05 -61.37
N LEU A 458 -15.27 14.76 -62.09
CA LEU A 458 -14.87 15.53 -63.26
C LEU A 458 -15.87 15.19 -64.38
N LEU A 459 -16.70 16.17 -64.74
CA LEU A 459 -17.23 16.33 -66.09
C LEU A 459 -16.43 17.44 -66.76
#